data_AF-A0A3D5RR89-F1
#
_entry.id   AF-A0A3D5RR89-F1
#
_cell.length_a   1.000
_cell.length_b   1.000
_cell.length_c   1.000
_cell.angle_alpha   90.00
_cell.angle_beta   90.00
_cell.angle_gamma   90.00
#
_symmetry.space_group_name_H-M   'P 1'
#
loop_
_entity.id
_entity.type
_entity.pdbx_description
1 polymer ?
#
loop_
_entity_poly.entity_id
_entity_poly.type
_entity_poly.pdbx_seq_one_letter_code
_entity_poly.pdbx_strand_id
1 'polypeptide(L)'
;VGQIDVAALNQGDLLAFRRQNVSMVFQSFGLLPHRNVTDNIAFPLRVQGYARSSARARAAGWIERVGLVGYGNAMPSELSSGMQQRVG
;
A
#
# COMPACT_ATOMS: atom_id res chain seq x y z
N VAL A 1 -2.47 10.68 18.58
CA VAL A 1 -1.19 10.40 17.86
C VAL A 1 -0.54 11.75 17.59
N GLY A 2 0.61 12.04 18.19
CA GLY A 2 1.05 13.44 18.32
C GLY A 2 0.03 14.26 19.14
N GLN A 3 -0.33 15.47 18.68
CA GLN A 3 -1.30 16.37 19.33
C GLN A 3 -2.78 16.11 18.95
N ILE A 4 -3.07 15.15 18.06
CA ILE A 4 -4.45 14.88 17.62
C ILE A 4 -5.07 13.80 18.50
N ASP A 5 -6.20 14.13 19.13
CA ASP A 5 -7.10 13.17 19.77
C ASP A 5 -7.93 12.46 18.70
N VAL A 6 -7.57 11.20 18.43
CA VAL A 6 -8.19 10.39 17.38
C VAL A 6 -9.60 9.94 17.78
N ALA A 7 -9.88 9.81 19.07
CA ALA A 7 -11.18 9.36 19.57
C ALA A 7 -12.27 10.43 19.41
N ALA A 8 -11.87 11.71 19.34
CA ALA A 8 -12.76 12.85 19.14
C ALA A 8 -13.06 13.17 17.67
N LEU A 9 -12.39 12.50 16.71
CA LEU A 9 -12.61 12.74 15.28
C LEU A 9 -13.95 12.18 14.80
N ASN A 10 -14.63 12.92 13.93
CA ASN A 10 -15.78 12.40 13.21
C ASN A 10 -15.34 11.38 12.13
N GLN A 11 -16.31 10.71 11.50
CA GLN A 11 -16.03 9.64 10.52
C GLN A 11 -15.22 10.12 9.30
N GLY A 12 -15.47 11.34 8.81
CA GLY A 12 -14.76 11.91 7.66
C GLY A 12 -13.30 12.21 8.00
N ASP A 13 -13.08 12.85 9.14
CA ASP A 13 -11.74 13.22 9.61
C ASP A 13 -10.94 11.98 10.00
N LEU A 14 -11.58 10.97 10.60
CA LEU A 14 -10.94 9.70 10.92
C LEU A 14 -10.49 8.96 9.64
N LEU A 15 -11.31 9.00 8.59
CA LEU A 15 -10.95 8.42 7.29
C LEU A 15 -9.75 9.14 6.66
N ALA A 16 -9.75 10.47 6.66
CA ALA A 16 -8.64 11.27 6.15
C ALA A 16 -7.36 11.00 6.96
N PHE A 17 -7.48 10.98 8.29
CA PHE A 17 -6.38 10.68 9.19
C PHE A 17 -5.76 9.31 8.89
N ARG A 18 -6.58 8.26 8.77
CA ARG A 18 -6.11 6.90 8.44
C ARG A 18 -5.41 6.84 7.09
N ARG A 19 -5.90 7.55 6.08
CA ARG A 19 -5.31 7.53 4.73
C ARG A 19 -3.91 8.16 4.69
N GLN A 20 -3.62 9.11 5.58
CA GLN A 20 -2.42 9.94 5.48
C GLN A 20 -1.38 9.63 6.57
N ASN A 21 -1.81 9.17 7.74
CA ASN A 21 -0.96 9.11 8.94
C ASN A 21 -0.79 7.70 9.52
N VAL A 22 -1.51 6.71 8.98
CA VAL A 22 -1.51 5.35 9.53
C VAL A 22 -1.19 4.35 8.42
N SER A 23 -0.23 3.47 8.71
CA SER A 23 0.07 2.29 7.89
C SER A 23 -0.18 1.03 8.72
N MET A 24 -0.62 -0.04 8.07
CA MET A 24 -1.00 -1.28 8.73
C MET A 24 -0.52 -2.46 7.90
N VAL A 25 0.10 -3.44 8.56
CA VAL A 25 0.51 -4.71 7.97
C VAL A 25 -0.30 -5.83 8.62
N PHE A 26 -0.83 -6.74 7.80
CA PHE A 26 -1.66 -7.85 8.27
C PHE A 26 -0.87 -9.15 8.35
N GLN A 27 -1.24 -10.05 9.26
CA GLN A 27 -0.66 -11.41 9.34
C GLN A 27 -0.96 -12.25 8.09
N SER A 28 -2.15 -12.05 7.50
CA SER A 28 -2.48 -12.53 6.16
C SER A 28 -2.46 -11.30 5.26
N PHE A 29 -1.41 -11.16 4.44
CA PHE A 29 -0.82 -9.92 3.89
C PHE A 29 -1.72 -8.90 3.14
N GLY A 30 -3.04 -9.08 3.12
CA GLY A 30 -3.99 -8.07 2.66
C GLY A 30 -3.87 -7.69 1.18
N LEU A 31 -3.15 -8.47 0.40
CA LEU A 31 -2.91 -8.20 -1.02
C LEU A 31 -4.19 -8.36 -1.82
N LEU A 32 -4.37 -7.50 -2.82
CA LEU A 32 -5.44 -7.57 -3.80
C LEU A 32 -5.08 -8.66 -4.83
N PRO A 33 -5.76 -9.82 -4.82
CA PRO A 33 -5.35 -10.99 -5.62
C PRO A 33 -5.53 -10.79 -7.13
N HIS A 34 -6.36 -9.83 -7.53
CA HIS A 34 -6.66 -9.49 -8.92
C HIS A 34 -5.78 -8.33 -9.44
N ARG A 35 -4.72 -7.97 -8.72
CA ARG A 35 -3.78 -6.91 -9.13
C ARG A 35 -2.36 -7.41 -9.00
N ASN A 36 -1.48 -6.92 -9.88
CA ASN A 36 -0.05 -7.23 -9.80
C ASN A 36 0.63 -6.49 -8.63
N VAL A 37 1.91 -6.80 -8.40
CA VAL A 37 2.75 -6.17 -7.36
C VAL A 37 2.75 -4.65 -7.45
N THR A 38 2.97 -4.10 -8.65
CA THR A 38 3.02 -2.65 -8.83
C THR A 38 1.71 -1.98 -8.45
N ASP A 39 0.58 -2.56 -8.83
CA ASP A 39 -0.75 -2.03 -8.54
C ASP A 39 -1.18 -2.26 -7.08
N ASN A 40 -0.66 -3.28 -6.40
CA ASN A 40 -0.80 -3.46 -4.96
C ASN A 40 -0.04 -2.36 -4.19
N ILE A 41 1.24 -2.15 -4.51
CA ILE A 41 2.08 -1.12 -3.86
C ILE A 41 1.57 0.29 -4.17
N ALA A 42 1.04 0.53 -5.39
CA ALA A 42 0.46 1.81 -5.77
C ALA A 42 -0.92 2.08 -5.16
N PHE A 43 -1.60 1.06 -4.61
CA PHE A 43 -2.99 1.18 -4.18
C PHE A 43 -3.22 2.22 -3.07
N PRO A 44 -2.42 2.27 -1.99
CA PRO A 44 -2.59 3.30 -0.95
C PRO A 44 -2.48 4.72 -1.50
N LEU A 45 -1.56 4.97 -2.44
CA LEU A 45 -1.42 6.27 -3.10
C LEU A 45 -2.66 6.61 -3.93
N ARG A 46 -3.27 5.63 -4.62
CA ARG A 46 -4.54 5.87 -5.31
C ARG A 46 -5.68 6.22 -4.36
N VAL A 47 -5.73 5.59 -3.18
CA VAL A 47 -6.72 5.91 -2.14
C VAL A 47 -6.50 7.32 -1.56
N GLN A 48 -5.26 7.81 -1.55
CA GLN A 48 -4.91 9.19 -1.21
C GLN A 48 -5.21 10.21 -2.33
N GLY A 49 -5.66 9.76 -3.50
CA GLY A 49 -6.05 10.63 -4.62
C GLY A 49 -4.98 10.84 -5.69
N TYR A 50 -3.84 10.14 -5.63
CA TYR A 50 -2.82 10.24 -6.68
C TYR A 50 -3.33 9.63 -7.99
N ALA A 51 -3.01 10.30 -9.11
CA ALA A 51 -3.24 9.75 -10.44
C ALA A 51 -2.52 8.42 -10.63
N ARG A 52 -3.08 7.54 -11.46
CA ARG A 52 -2.56 6.17 -11.65
C ARG A 52 -1.10 6.15 -12.10
N SER A 53 -0.72 7.01 -13.04
CA SER A 53 0.65 7.14 -13.54
C SER A 53 1.62 7.55 -12.42
N SER A 54 1.27 8.61 -11.67
CA SER A 54 2.07 9.11 -10.55
C SER A 54 2.23 8.08 -9.42
N ALA A 55 1.15 7.34 -9.10
CA ALA A 55 1.18 6.29 -8.10
C ALA A 55 2.09 5.12 -8.53
N ARG A 56 2.00 4.69 -9.80
CA ARG A 56 2.88 3.64 -10.34
C ARG A 56 4.35 4.05 -10.38
N ALA A 57 4.63 5.29 -10.76
CA ALA A 57 6.00 5.82 -10.76
C ALA A 57 6.62 5.79 -9.35
N ARG A 58 5.84 6.15 -8.33
CA ARG A 58 6.28 6.05 -6.93
C ARG A 58 6.41 4.60 -6.45
N ALA A 59 5.52 3.71 -6.87
CA ALA A 59 5.59 2.29 -6.54
C ALA A 59 6.86 1.62 -7.08
N ALA A 60 7.35 2.04 -8.26
CA ALA A 60 8.59 1.51 -8.82
C ALA A 60 9.80 1.69 -7.87
N GLY A 61 9.93 2.86 -7.23
CA GLY A 61 10.99 3.11 -6.24
C GLY A 61 10.85 2.25 -4.98
N TRP A 62 9.62 1.91 -4.59
CA TRP A 62 9.39 1.00 -3.47
C TRP A 62 9.71 -0.46 -3.81
N ILE A 63 9.37 -0.91 -5.02
CA ILE A 63 9.71 -2.25 -5.53
C ILE A 63 11.22 -2.50 -5.44
N GLU A 64 12.02 -1.49 -5.82
CA GLU A 64 13.47 -1.55 -5.70
C GLU A 64 13.93 -1.67 -4.24
N ARG A 65 13.41 -0.81 -3.35
CA ARG A 65 13.76 -0.82 -1.92
C ARG A 65 13.45 -2.13 -1.22
N VAL A 66 12.37 -2.81 -1.62
CA VAL A 66 11.97 -4.10 -1.03
C VAL A 66 12.57 -5.31 -1.75
N GLY A 67 13.48 -5.08 -2.71
CA GLY A 67 14.22 -6.14 -3.40
C GLY A 67 13.34 -6.99 -4.33
N LEU A 68 12.31 -6.40 -4.93
CA LEU A 68 11.37 -7.08 -5.84
C LEU A 68 11.51 -6.61 -7.30
N VAL A 69 12.67 -6.08 -7.67
CA VAL A 69 12.98 -5.71 -9.07
C VAL A 69 12.72 -6.90 -9.99
N GLY A 70 12.01 -6.68 -11.09
CA GLY A 70 11.57 -7.72 -12.03
C GLY A 70 10.21 -8.36 -11.71
N TYR A 71 9.69 -8.23 -10.49
CA TYR A 71 8.40 -8.81 -10.09
C TYR A 71 7.22 -7.84 -10.19
N GLY A 72 7.41 -6.65 -10.74
CA GLY A 72 6.36 -5.61 -10.79
C GLY A 72 5.05 -6.04 -11.48
N ASN A 73 5.13 -6.95 -12.45
CA ASN A 73 3.99 -7.49 -13.17
C ASN A 73 3.46 -8.81 -12.61
N ALA A 74 4.16 -9.42 -11.65
CA ALA A 74 3.74 -10.66 -11.02
C ALA A 74 2.47 -10.45 -10.20
N MET A 75 1.63 -11.48 -10.18
CA MET A 75 0.44 -11.58 -9.34
C MET A 75 0.82 -12.13 -7.96
N PRO A 76 0.04 -11.85 -6.90
CA PRO A 76 0.33 -12.34 -5.55
C PRO A 76 0.49 -13.86 -5.46
N SER A 77 -0.21 -14.63 -6.30
CA SER A 77 -0.10 -16.10 -6.36
C SER A 77 1.25 -16.60 -6.87
N GLU A 78 2.03 -15.75 -7.55
CA GLU A 78 3.35 -16.07 -8.10
C GLU A 78 4.48 -15.74 -7.11
N LEU A 79 4.15 -15.18 -5.96
CA LEU A 79 5.11 -14.74 -4.95
C LEU A 79 5.20 -15.74 -3.79
N SER A 80 6.41 -15.96 -3.28
CA SER A 80 6.59 -16.64 -2.00
C SER A 80 5.98 -15.83 -0.85
N SER A 81 5.65 -16.47 0.27
CA SER A 81 5.06 -15.79 1.44
C SER A 81 5.92 -14.62 1.94
N GLY A 82 7.25 -14.78 1.95
CA GLY A 82 8.17 -13.71 2.32
C GLY A 82 8.19 -12.55 1.31
N MET A 83 7.97 -12.83 0.02
CA MET A 83 7.80 -11.79 -0.99
C MET A 83 6.46 -11.06 -0.84
N GLN A 84 5.37 -11.79 -0.56
CA GLN A 84 4.06 -11.20 -0.30
C GLN A 84 4.08 -10.26 0.92
N GLN A 85 4.79 -10.66 1.98
CA GLN A 85 4.99 -9.82 3.17
C GLN A 85 5.71 -8.50 2.87
N ARG A 86 6.61 -8.48 1.88
CA ARG A 86 7.31 -7.24 1.48
C ARG A 86 6.45 -6.32 0.61
N VAL A 87 5.37 -6.83 0.02
CA VAL A 87 4.44 -6.06 -0.82
C VAL A 87 3.34 -5.41 0.02
N GLY A 88 2.86 -6.09 1.07
CA GLY A 88 1.79 -5.62 1.96
C GLY A 88 2.28 -4.67 3.04
#